data_AF-B9XAC0-F1
#
_entry.id   AF-B9XAC0-F1
#
_cell.length_a   1.000
_cell.length_b   1.000
_cell.length_c   1.000
_cell.angle_alpha   90.00
_cell.angle_beta   90.00
_cell.angle_gamma   90.00
#
_symmetry.space_group_name_H-M   'P 1'
#
loop_
_entity.id
_entity.type
_entity.pdbx_description
1 polymer ?
#
loop_
_entity_poly.entity_id
_entity_poly.type
_entity_poly.pdbx_seq_one_letter_code
_entity_poly.pdbx_strand_id
1 'polypeptide(L)'
;MSSKSFFKFVLVFALSLFGFSRSGHAQVSKAHQILIDRGLQVQGMAEAAIFHLSTYTNAHYTSINWGYSSDPSQAPVFPWSGWVSDITNMPPMGSEAPYMSQLVSLSLSDEPFLNSQFYFDKMLNWFTNVQNSYPNTILYINNWGGEVEDGPLSSFIAQARPDMISFDFYPWQSDYYTHVPFALSQTWYGELRRYKAWASAYNIPYGIYRQTFHAVEEPDPTNNVPGRIYRDPSASEMRLNTFGALAFNAKMLIDFTYNSGASSLFDRDEQGQWHGDTLTNALYNEMVDINQRAVNFGKALVFLKPVYEMHNTNTVNPPPGPGSDDQYFPNGYCTSVMFLRGKSMSGSVTNFNPLPDSFYNDPSSATNSNLINSSAYSWWEFPKNDPYLTGWSMTNKAGVMNNGLPGDVIISWFHPLDEIYDGTNYTNEVYMMVVNALTATNGTAADCMQEIKLTFSGLTGAMTNLIMLDPVTGQWKTNGLPVFSTKRQLTLDLNGGDAVLFKFNTGAPFVGHVPPSAVRLTATTQAGTPGISVQGTVGAHYQLQTTSALLGVNNWTTVTNLYLPTSTYVFTNMPSVNTTNSYYRVVGIP
;
A
#
# COMPACT_ATOMS: atom_id res chain seq x y z
N MET A 1 39.87 -43.17 61.11
CA MET A 1 39.91 -43.20 59.64
C MET A 1 38.65 -42.53 59.10
N SER A 2 38.86 -41.70 58.08
CA SER A 2 37.96 -40.76 57.39
C SER A 2 36.50 -41.16 57.20
N SER A 3 35.58 -40.24 57.51
CA SER A 3 34.48 -39.83 56.62
C SER A 3 33.70 -38.67 57.28
N LYS A 4 33.89 -37.44 56.77
CA LYS A 4 33.12 -36.24 57.14
C LYS A 4 32.04 -36.02 56.08
N SER A 5 30.77 -36.05 56.47
CA SER A 5 29.63 -35.69 55.63
C SER A 5 29.49 -34.17 55.54
N PHE A 6 29.42 -33.66 54.31
CA PHE A 6 29.15 -32.27 53.98
C PHE A 6 27.68 -31.89 54.26
N PHE A 7 27.48 -30.81 55.00
CA PHE A 7 26.21 -30.08 55.10
C PHE A 7 25.92 -29.37 53.77
N LYS A 8 24.72 -29.57 53.20
CA LYS A 8 24.20 -28.79 52.08
C LYS A 8 23.47 -27.55 52.62
N PHE A 9 23.97 -26.36 52.30
CA PHE A 9 23.23 -25.11 52.39
C PHE A 9 22.33 -24.98 51.15
N VAL A 10 21.02 -24.84 51.35
CA VAL A 10 20.07 -24.44 50.30
C VAL A 10 19.81 -22.95 50.47
N LEU A 11 20.21 -22.16 49.47
CA LEU A 11 19.92 -20.74 49.38
C LEU A 11 18.61 -20.57 48.60
N VAL A 12 17.56 -20.09 49.26
CA VAL A 12 16.27 -19.76 48.62
C VAL A 12 16.35 -18.32 48.12
N PHE A 13 16.37 -18.13 46.80
CA PHE A 13 16.13 -16.83 46.18
C PHE A 13 14.61 -16.60 46.09
N ALA A 14 14.10 -15.68 46.91
CA ALA A 14 12.76 -15.13 46.72
C ALA A 14 12.81 -14.18 45.52
N LEU A 15 12.22 -14.59 44.39
CA LEU A 15 11.93 -13.68 43.28
C LEU A 15 10.78 -12.76 43.71
N SER A 16 11.11 -11.57 44.17
CA SER A 16 10.18 -10.44 44.20
C SER A 16 9.92 -10.01 42.75
N LEU A 17 8.81 -10.48 42.18
CA LEU A 17 8.23 -9.97 40.93
C LEU A 17 7.78 -8.51 41.15
N PHE A 18 8.69 -7.57 40.92
CA PHE A 18 8.26 -6.23 40.53
C PHE A 18 7.68 -6.34 39.13
N GLY A 19 6.35 -6.46 39.06
CA GLY A 19 5.61 -6.31 37.82
C GLY A 19 5.81 -4.89 37.31
N PHE A 20 6.72 -4.71 36.36
CA PHE A 20 6.57 -3.63 35.41
C PHE A 20 5.30 -3.94 34.63
N SER A 21 4.26 -3.15 34.84
CA SER A 21 3.14 -3.04 33.92
C SER A 21 3.74 -2.63 32.57
N ARG A 22 4.03 -3.60 31.70
CA ARG A 22 4.13 -3.31 30.27
C ARG A 22 2.72 -2.89 29.89
N SER A 23 2.55 -1.62 29.56
CA SER A 23 1.44 -1.18 28.72
C SER A 23 1.33 -2.18 27.57
N GLY A 24 0.21 -2.89 27.52
CA GLY A 24 -0.04 -3.86 26.45
C GLY A 24 -0.17 -3.08 25.15
N HIS A 25 0.90 -3.02 24.38
CA HIS A 25 0.89 -2.46 23.03
C HIS A 25 0.10 -3.39 22.12
N ALA A 26 -0.70 -2.83 21.22
CA ALA A 26 -1.38 -3.62 20.20
C ALA A 26 -0.33 -4.19 19.24
N GLN A 27 -0.29 -5.50 19.10
CA GLN A 27 0.57 -6.15 18.10
C GLN A 27 0.07 -5.78 16.70
N VAL A 28 0.94 -5.27 15.83
CA VAL A 28 0.62 -5.12 14.39
C VAL A 28 0.22 -6.47 13.80
N SER A 29 -0.72 -6.49 12.86
CA SER A 29 -1.18 -7.75 12.27
C SER A 29 -0.08 -8.43 11.43
N LYS A 30 -0.24 -9.73 11.15
CA LYS A 30 0.74 -10.54 10.42
C LYS A 30 1.15 -9.91 9.08
N ALA A 31 0.18 -9.46 8.28
CA ALA A 31 0.47 -8.82 7.01
C ALA A 31 1.13 -7.45 7.16
N HIS A 32 0.71 -6.61 8.11
CA HIS A 32 1.40 -5.36 8.39
C HIS A 32 2.87 -5.61 8.74
N GLN A 33 3.16 -6.61 9.58
CA GLN A 33 4.54 -6.98 9.91
C GLN A 33 5.33 -7.42 8.67
N ILE A 34 4.75 -8.29 7.83
CA ILE A 34 5.40 -8.74 6.58
C ILE A 34 5.69 -7.55 5.65
N LEU A 35 4.75 -6.62 5.51
CA LEU A 35 4.90 -5.42 4.68
C LEU A 35 5.90 -4.42 5.26
N ILE A 36 5.99 -4.31 6.57
CA ILE A 36 7.04 -3.53 7.24
C ILE A 36 8.41 -4.15 6.97
N ASP A 37 8.54 -5.48 7.06
CA ASP A 37 9.82 -6.15 6.85
C ASP A 37 10.25 -6.18 5.38
N ARG A 38 9.29 -6.32 4.46
CA ARG A 38 9.53 -6.51 3.02
C ARG A 38 9.26 -5.26 2.17
N GLY A 39 8.73 -4.20 2.77
CA GLY A 39 8.30 -2.99 2.07
C GLY A 39 6.95 -3.15 1.37
N LEU A 40 6.50 -2.06 0.75
CA LEU A 40 5.30 -2.04 -0.10
C LEU A 40 5.44 -3.09 -1.20
N GLN A 41 4.41 -3.91 -1.40
CA GLN A 41 4.43 -4.90 -2.48
C GLN A 41 3.89 -4.29 -3.76
N VAL A 42 4.78 -4.09 -4.72
CA VAL A 42 4.45 -3.79 -6.12
C VAL A 42 4.73 -5.06 -6.93
N GLN A 43 3.69 -5.62 -7.52
CA GLN A 43 3.69 -6.91 -8.21
C GLN A 43 3.13 -6.77 -9.61
N GLY A 44 3.58 -7.64 -10.51
CA GLY A 44 2.99 -7.87 -11.82
C GLY A 44 2.65 -9.35 -11.94
N MET A 45 1.42 -9.63 -12.37
CA MET A 45 0.96 -10.99 -12.55
C MET A 45 1.61 -11.59 -13.81
N ALA A 46 2.56 -12.51 -13.59
CA ALA A 46 3.45 -13.04 -14.60
C ALA A 46 3.09 -14.49 -14.99
N GLU A 47 3.22 -14.78 -16.28
CA GLU A 47 3.21 -16.13 -16.83
C GLU A 47 4.64 -16.66 -16.95
N ALA A 48 4.88 -17.83 -16.36
CA ALA A 48 6.22 -18.43 -16.25
C ALA A 48 6.88 -18.78 -17.60
N ALA A 49 6.09 -19.12 -18.63
CA ALA A 49 6.65 -19.59 -19.91
C ALA A 49 7.40 -18.50 -20.69
N ILE A 50 7.11 -17.23 -20.41
CA ILE A 50 7.54 -16.07 -21.20
C ILE A 50 8.05 -14.93 -20.30
N PHE A 51 8.62 -15.30 -19.15
CA PHE A 51 9.09 -14.39 -18.12
C PHE A 51 10.60 -14.16 -18.19
N HIS A 52 11.03 -12.91 -18.05
CA HIS A 52 12.44 -12.53 -17.95
C HIS A 52 12.68 -11.66 -16.70
N LEU A 53 13.40 -12.23 -15.72
CA LEU A 53 13.70 -11.54 -14.45
C LEU A 53 14.35 -10.16 -14.63
N SER A 54 15.19 -9.99 -15.65
CA SER A 54 15.83 -8.69 -15.93
C SER A 54 14.82 -7.62 -16.32
N THR A 55 13.86 -7.91 -17.20
CA THR A 55 12.81 -6.96 -17.55
C THR A 55 11.94 -6.67 -16.33
N TYR A 56 11.54 -7.70 -15.60
CA TYR A 56 10.73 -7.54 -14.40
C TYR A 56 11.39 -6.65 -13.34
N THR A 57 12.66 -6.90 -13.01
CA THR A 57 13.38 -6.11 -12.00
C THR A 57 13.72 -4.70 -12.46
N ASN A 58 13.94 -4.49 -13.77
CA ASN A 58 14.10 -3.15 -14.35
C ASN A 58 12.84 -2.29 -14.17
N ALA A 59 11.65 -2.90 -14.10
CA ALA A 59 10.40 -2.21 -13.81
C ALA A 59 10.12 -2.00 -12.32
N HIS A 60 11.12 -2.20 -11.44
CA HIS A 60 11.02 -1.94 -9.99
C HIS A 60 9.90 -2.69 -9.26
N TYR A 61 9.41 -3.80 -9.81
CA TYR A 61 8.59 -4.72 -9.03
C TYR A 61 9.38 -5.25 -7.83
N THR A 62 8.67 -5.57 -6.76
CA THR A 62 9.25 -5.99 -5.46
C THR A 62 9.07 -7.48 -5.18
N SER A 63 8.08 -8.09 -5.82
CA SER A 63 7.85 -9.53 -5.81
C SER A 63 7.16 -9.94 -7.11
N ILE A 64 7.40 -11.17 -7.58
CA ILE A 64 6.67 -11.76 -8.72
C ILE A 64 5.32 -12.24 -8.22
N ASN A 65 4.24 -12.03 -8.97
CA ASN A 65 2.96 -12.70 -8.71
C ASN A 65 2.75 -13.72 -9.83
N TRP A 66 2.92 -15.01 -9.54
CA TRP A 66 2.75 -16.04 -10.57
C TRP A 66 1.26 -16.28 -10.84
N GLY A 67 0.85 -16.09 -12.09
CA GLY A 67 -0.48 -16.43 -12.57
C GLY A 67 -0.56 -17.92 -12.91
N TYR A 68 -1.59 -18.60 -12.38
CA TYR A 68 -1.93 -20.01 -12.60
C TYR A 68 -0.92 -21.06 -12.11
N SER A 69 0.35 -20.98 -12.53
CA SER A 69 1.43 -21.89 -12.15
C SER A 69 2.69 -21.13 -11.77
N SER A 70 3.18 -21.36 -10.56
CA SER A 70 4.41 -20.76 -10.05
C SER A 70 5.67 -21.48 -10.53
N ASP A 71 6.69 -20.70 -10.89
CA ASP A 71 8.04 -21.19 -11.15
C ASP A 71 9.11 -20.28 -10.52
N PRO A 72 9.25 -20.27 -9.18
CA PRO A 72 10.24 -19.44 -8.50
C PRO A 72 11.69 -19.81 -8.86
N SER A 73 11.93 -20.94 -9.55
CA SER A 73 13.27 -21.31 -9.99
C SER A 73 13.86 -20.35 -11.04
N GLN A 74 13.01 -19.61 -11.76
CA GLN A 74 13.41 -18.55 -12.69
C GLN A 74 13.90 -17.28 -11.98
N ALA A 75 13.61 -17.16 -10.68
CA ALA A 75 14.00 -16.02 -9.86
C ALA A 75 14.43 -16.45 -8.44
N PRO A 76 15.47 -17.28 -8.30
CA PRO A 76 15.76 -18.08 -7.11
C PRO A 76 16.16 -17.28 -5.86
N VAL A 77 16.32 -15.96 -5.98
CA VAL A 77 16.67 -15.03 -4.89
C VAL A 77 15.68 -13.87 -4.78
N PHE A 78 14.61 -13.90 -5.58
CA PHE A 78 13.65 -12.81 -5.70
C PHE A 78 12.35 -13.19 -4.99
N PRO A 79 11.74 -12.28 -4.21
CA PRO A 79 10.47 -12.56 -3.56
C PRO A 79 9.39 -12.93 -4.57
N TRP A 80 8.51 -13.87 -4.20
CA TRP A 80 7.43 -14.31 -5.08
C TRP A 80 6.13 -14.46 -4.31
N SER A 81 5.03 -14.44 -5.04
CA SER A 81 3.65 -14.62 -4.60
C SER A 81 2.96 -15.50 -5.63
N GLY A 82 1.84 -16.09 -5.26
CA GLY A 82 1.11 -16.99 -6.15
C GLY A 82 -0.38 -16.77 -6.08
N TRP A 83 -1.03 -16.92 -7.22
CA TRP A 83 -2.46 -17.15 -7.27
C TRP A 83 -2.75 -18.65 -7.11
N VAL A 84 -3.57 -18.99 -6.12
CA VAL A 84 -3.94 -20.37 -5.80
C VAL A 84 -5.42 -20.58 -6.13
N SER A 85 -5.69 -21.47 -7.09
CA SER A 85 -7.04 -21.75 -7.58
C SER A 85 -7.82 -22.76 -6.72
N ASP A 86 -7.13 -23.63 -5.98
CA ASP A 86 -7.74 -24.64 -5.10
C ASP A 86 -6.83 -25.00 -3.93
N ILE A 87 -7.41 -25.51 -2.83
CA ILE A 87 -6.67 -25.94 -1.64
C ILE A 87 -5.67 -27.07 -1.94
N THR A 88 -5.89 -27.88 -2.97
CA THR A 88 -4.92 -28.91 -3.38
C THR A 88 -3.68 -28.32 -4.06
N ASN A 89 -3.73 -27.04 -4.44
CA ASN A 89 -2.68 -26.33 -5.16
C ASN A 89 -1.86 -25.41 -4.24
N MET A 90 -1.92 -25.62 -2.93
CA MET A 90 -1.19 -24.83 -1.95
C MET A 90 0.33 -25.14 -2.00
N PRO A 91 1.21 -24.12 -2.08
CA PRO A 91 2.66 -24.31 -2.08
C PRO A 91 3.23 -25.03 -0.83
N PRO A 92 4.32 -25.81 -0.94
CA PRO A 92 5.12 -25.99 -2.13
C PRO A 92 4.54 -27.03 -3.09
N MET A 93 4.44 -26.65 -4.36
CA MET A 93 4.23 -27.53 -5.50
C MET A 93 5.52 -27.61 -6.34
N GLY A 94 5.75 -28.75 -7.00
CA GLY A 94 6.84 -28.90 -7.97
C GLY A 94 8.21 -28.42 -7.46
N SER A 95 8.75 -27.36 -8.08
CA SER A 95 10.06 -26.78 -7.79
C SER A 95 10.05 -25.74 -6.66
N GLU A 96 8.93 -25.48 -5.99
CA GLU A 96 8.78 -24.35 -5.04
C GLU A 96 9.42 -24.58 -3.67
N ALA A 97 9.57 -25.84 -3.23
CA ALA A 97 10.02 -26.17 -1.88
C ALA A 97 11.32 -25.46 -1.44
N PRO A 98 12.37 -25.32 -2.28
CA PRO A 98 13.58 -24.59 -1.93
C PRO A 98 13.39 -23.07 -1.79
N TYR A 99 12.29 -22.51 -2.29
CA TYR A 99 12.05 -21.06 -2.40
C TYR A 99 10.95 -20.57 -1.45
N MET A 100 10.43 -21.41 -0.55
CA MET A 100 9.36 -21.05 0.38
C MET A 100 9.70 -19.90 1.33
N SER A 101 10.99 -19.64 1.61
CA SER A 101 11.41 -18.47 2.40
C SER A 101 11.17 -17.13 1.69
N GLN A 102 11.06 -17.16 0.36
CA GLN A 102 10.83 -16.00 -0.50
C GLN A 102 9.35 -15.73 -0.75
N LEU A 103 8.45 -16.66 -0.38
CA LEU A 103 7.01 -16.52 -0.56
C LEU A 103 6.45 -15.38 0.30
N VAL A 104 5.92 -14.34 -0.35
CA VAL A 104 5.35 -13.12 0.26
C VAL A 104 3.86 -13.27 0.51
N SER A 105 3.08 -13.62 -0.52
CA SER A 105 1.63 -13.69 -0.43
C SER A 105 1.02 -14.78 -1.31
N LEU A 106 -0.19 -15.22 -0.96
CA LEU A 106 -1.02 -16.13 -1.73
C LEU A 106 -2.44 -15.57 -1.85
N SER A 107 -2.90 -15.36 -3.09
CA SER A 107 -4.31 -15.08 -3.38
C SER A 107 -5.06 -16.40 -3.43
N LEU A 108 -5.98 -16.62 -2.50
CA LEU A 108 -6.76 -17.85 -2.40
C LEU A 108 -8.10 -17.64 -3.10
N SER A 109 -8.26 -18.28 -4.26
CA SER A 109 -9.38 -18.04 -5.19
C SER A 109 -9.31 -16.70 -5.90
N ASP A 110 -9.96 -16.68 -7.06
CA ASP A 110 -10.31 -15.48 -7.80
C ASP A 110 -11.79 -15.20 -7.61
N GLU A 111 -12.10 -13.94 -7.36
CA GLU A 111 -13.44 -13.37 -7.25
C GLU A 111 -14.50 -14.31 -6.62
N PRO A 112 -14.29 -14.85 -5.40
CA PRO A 112 -15.28 -15.74 -4.82
C PRO A 112 -16.54 -14.94 -4.48
N PHE A 113 -17.69 -15.35 -5.02
CA PHE A 113 -18.98 -14.71 -4.78
C PHE A 113 -19.49 -14.95 -3.34
N LEU A 114 -18.97 -14.20 -2.37
CA LEU A 114 -19.23 -14.39 -0.94
C LEU A 114 -20.68 -14.15 -0.50
N ASN A 115 -21.51 -13.54 -1.35
CA ASN A 115 -22.95 -13.40 -1.07
C ASN A 115 -23.68 -14.76 -1.12
N SER A 116 -23.08 -15.77 -1.75
CA SER A 116 -23.57 -17.15 -1.72
C SER A 116 -22.99 -17.90 -0.53
N GLN A 117 -23.86 -18.46 0.32
CA GLN A 117 -23.47 -19.26 1.49
C GLN A 117 -22.51 -20.40 1.12
N PHE A 118 -22.68 -21.01 -0.06
CA PHE A 118 -21.81 -22.09 -0.52
C PHE A 118 -20.36 -21.63 -0.69
N TYR A 119 -20.14 -20.51 -1.40
CA TYR A 119 -18.81 -19.96 -1.62
C TYR A 119 -18.23 -19.37 -0.34
N PHE A 120 -19.06 -18.74 0.51
CA PHE A 120 -18.67 -18.28 1.83
C PHE A 120 -18.11 -19.42 2.69
N ASP A 121 -18.86 -20.51 2.85
CA ASP A 121 -18.45 -21.67 3.65
C ASP A 121 -17.20 -22.34 3.06
N LYS A 122 -17.11 -22.44 1.73
CA LYS A 122 -15.93 -22.96 1.04
C LYS A 122 -14.68 -22.15 1.41
N MET A 123 -14.76 -20.82 1.30
CA MET A 123 -13.62 -19.95 1.59
C MET A 123 -13.27 -19.94 3.08
N LEU A 124 -14.27 -19.90 3.97
CA LEU A 124 -14.06 -19.98 5.42
C LEU A 124 -13.31 -21.26 5.82
N ASN A 125 -13.75 -22.40 5.29
CA ASN A 125 -13.09 -23.69 5.53
C ASN A 125 -11.66 -23.70 4.98
N TRP A 126 -11.43 -23.12 3.80
CA TRP A 126 -10.09 -23.03 3.22
C TRP A 126 -9.14 -22.25 4.14
N PHE A 127 -9.48 -21.01 4.52
CA PHE A 127 -8.63 -20.19 5.40
C PHE A 127 -8.34 -20.89 6.73
N THR A 128 -9.38 -21.46 7.36
CA THR A 128 -9.23 -22.17 8.64
C THR A 128 -8.22 -23.32 8.55
N ASN A 129 -8.19 -24.03 7.42
CA ASN A 129 -7.30 -25.17 7.21
C ASN A 129 -5.84 -24.79 6.93
N VAL A 130 -5.58 -23.60 6.36
CA VAL A 130 -4.23 -23.24 5.88
C VAL A 130 -3.52 -22.18 6.72
N GLN A 131 -4.24 -21.35 7.49
CA GLN A 131 -3.65 -20.17 8.15
C GLN A 131 -2.37 -20.46 8.97
N ASN A 132 -2.33 -21.61 9.66
CA ASN A 132 -1.22 -21.97 10.55
C ASN A 132 0.00 -22.52 9.78
N SER A 133 -0.20 -22.99 8.55
CA SER A 133 0.86 -23.55 7.70
C SER A 133 1.73 -22.46 7.06
N TYR A 134 1.24 -21.21 7.03
CA TYR A 134 1.88 -20.08 6.37
C TYR A 134 2.07 -18.88 7.32
N PRO A 135 2.90 -19.02 8.37
CA PRO A 135 3.08 -17.97 9.38
C PRO A 135 3.84 -16.74 8.85
N ASN A 136 4.56 -16.86 7.73
CA ASN A 136 5.37 -15.78 7.14
C ASN A 136 4.89 -15.37 5.74
N THR A 137 3.64 -15.66 5.40
CA THR A 137 3.04 -15.36 4.09
C THR A 137 1.67 -14.73 4.31
N ILE A 138 1.36 -13.70 3.53
CA ILE A 138 0.06 -13.03 3.54
C ILE A 138 -0.95 -13.90 2.78
N LEU A 139 -1.99 -14.37 3.47
CA LEU A 139 -3.11 -15.06 2.84
C LEU A 139 -4.27 -14.07 2.66
N TYR A 140 -4.77 -13.97 1.44
CA TYR A 140 -5.85 -13.06 1.08
C TYR A 140 -6.74 -13.67 0.00
N ILE A 141 -7.85 -13.02 -0.31
CA ILE A 141 -8.68 -13.30 -1.49
C ILE A 141 -8.73 -12.04 -2.34
N ASN A 142 -8.88 -12.21 -3.65
CA ASN A 142 -9.27 -11.14 -4.55
C ASN A 142 -10.79 -11.19 -4.79
N ASN A 143 -11.47 -10.06 -4.66
CA ASN A 143 -12.89 -9.92 -5.00
C ASN A 143 -13.09 -8.93 -6.15
N TRP A 144 -14.08 -9.17 -7.01
CA TRP A 144 -14.48 -8.18 -7.98
C TRP A 144 -15.12 -6.97 -7.26
N GLY A 145 -14.70 -5.76 -7.61
CA GLY A 145 -15.22 -4.54 -7.00
C GLY A 145 -16.74 -4.39 -7.18
N GLY A 146 -17.45 -4.15 -6.09
CA GLY A 146 -18.91 -4.02 -6.06
C GLY A 146 -19.69 -5.35 -6.11
N GLU A 147 -19.03 -6.50 -6.25
CA GLU A 147 -19.69 -7.81 -6.33
C GLU A 147 -20.22 -8.30 -4.97
N VAL A 148 -19.34 -8.27 -3.96
CA VAL A 148 -19.67 -8.73 -2.61
C VAL A 148 -20.33 -7.60 -1.84
N GLU A 149 -21.42 -7.87 -1.11
CA GLU A 149 -22.09 -6.91 -0.24
C GLU A 149 -21.31 -6.69 1.08
N ASP A 150 -21.56 -5.55 1.76
CA ASP A 150 -20.84 -5.18 2.99
C ASP A 150 -21.02 -6.17 4.15
N GLY A 151 -22.23 -6.75 4.31
CA GLY A 151 -22.52 -7.73 5.35
C GLY A 151 -21.71 -9.03 5.20
N PRO A 152 -21.78 -9.72 4.04
CA PRO A 152 -20.97 -10.88 3.73
C PRO A 152 -19.46 -10.62 3.79
N LEU A 153 -18.97 -9.50 3.24
CA LEU A 153 -17.54 -9.15 3.29
C LEU A 153 -17.05 -9.02 4.74
N SER A 154 -17.75 -8.23 5.56
CA SER A 154 -17.41 -8.06 6.98
C SER A 154 -17.46 -9.38 7.74
N SER A 155 -18.50 -10.19 7.50
CA SER A 155 -18.67 -11.51 8.13
C SER A 155 -17.54 -12.46 7.77
N PHE A 156 -17.07 -12.43 6.52
CA PHE A 156 -15.95 -13.22 6.07
C PHE A 156 -14.65 -12.79 6.76
N ILE A 157 -14.36 -11.48 6.81
CA ILE A 157 -13.15 -10.98 7.47
C ILE A 157 -13.12 -11.37 8.95
N ALA A 158 -14.25 -11.23 9.65
CA ALA A 158 -14.37 -11.59 11.06
C ALA A 158 -14.15 -13.09 11.33
N GLN A 159 -14.67 -13.96 10.45
CA GLN A 159 -14.69 -15.41 10.66
C GLN A 159 -13.46 -16.12 10.06
N ALA A 160 -13.13 -15.81 8.81
CA ALA A 160 -12.01 -16.43 8.09
C ALA A 160 -10.66 -15.81 8.45
N ARG A 161 -10.65 -14.56 8.96
CA ARG A 161 -9.46 -13.82 9.38
C ARG A 161 -8.36 -13.82 8.31
N PRO A 162 -8.66 -13.34 7.09
CA PRO A 162 -7.62 -13.16 6.10
C PRO A 162 -6.58 -12.17 6.62
N ASP A 163 -5.32 -12.32 6.22
CA ASP A 163 -4.26 -11.42 6.68
C ASP A 163 -4.35 -10.05 5.99
N MET A 164 -4.98 -10.01 4.82
CA MET A 164 -5.21 -8.85 3.98
C MET A 164 -6.47 -9.11 3.13
N ILE A 165 -7.16 -8.06 2.68
CA ILE A 165 -8.21 -8.15 1.66
C ILE A 165 -7.73 -7.47 0.37
N SER A 166 -8.20 -7.90 -0.80
CA SER A 166 -7.96 -7.18 -2.04
C SER A 166 -9.16 -7.19 -2.95
N PHE A 167 -9.13 -6.30 -3.93
CA PHE A 167 -10.10 -6.28 -5.01
C PHE A 167 -9.47 -5.90 -6.32
N ASP A 168 -10.20 -6.20 -7.39
CA ASP A 168 -9.96 -5.67 -8.71
C ASP A 168 -11.19 -4.95 -9.26
N PHE A 169 -10.93 -3.76 -9.80
CA PHE A 169 -11.93 -2.94 -10.47
C PHE A 169 -11.20 -2.03 -11.42
N TYR A 170 -11.40 -2.22 -12.72
CA TYR A 170 -10.57 -1.63 -13.76
C TYR A 170 -11.28 -0.42 -14.39
N PRO A 171 -10.83 0.82 -14.10
CA PRO A 171 -11.62 2.02 -14.40
C PRO A 171 -11.44 2.56 -15.83
N TRP A 172 -10.46 2.08 -16.59
CA TRP A 172 -10.12 2.61 -17.91
C TRP A 172 -10.88 1.85 -18.99
N GLN A 173 -12.15 2.22 -19.14
CA GLN A 173 -13.09 1.57 -20.05
C GLN A 173 -13.55 2.53 -21.17
N SER A 174 -14.01 1.95 -22.26
CA SER A 174 -14.71 2.61 -23.36
C SER A 174 -16.03 1.90 -23.66
N ASP A 175 -16.98 2.67 -24.20
CA ASP A 175 -18.20 2.14 -24.78
C ASP A 175 -17.87 1.18 -25.93
N TYR A 176 -18.54 0.03 -25.96
CA TYR A 176 -18.26 -1.02 -26.93
C TYR A 176 -18.54 -0.62 -28.38
N TYR A 177 -19.64 0.11 -28.64
CA TYR A 177 -20.05 0.44 -30.01
C TYR A 177 -19.38 1.69 -30.55
N THR A 178 -19.18 2.69 -29.70
CA THR A 178 -18.65 4.00 -30.11
C THR A 178 -17.16 4.14 -29.85
N HIS A 179 -16.57 3.23 -29.06
CA HIS A 179 -15.18 3.28 -28.57
C HIS A 179 -14.85 4.54 -27.76
N VAL A 180 -15.85 5.35 -27.41
CA VAL A 180 -15.69 6.57 -26.62
C VAL A 180 -15.33 6.18 -25.19
N PRO A 181 -14.22 6.68 -24.63
CA PRO A 181 -13.88 6.44 -23.24
C PRO A 181 -14.97 6.90 -22.28
N PHE A 182 -15.25 6.09 -21.27
CA PHE A 182 -16.07 6.52 -20.15
C PHE A 182 -15.31 7.53 -19.30
N ALA A 183 -16.06 8.43 -18.65
CA ALA A 183 -15.50 9.23 -17.57
C ALA A 183 -14.96 8.31 -16.46
N LEU A 184 -13.95 8.76 -15.73
CA LEU A 184 -13.41 8.01 -14.60
C LEU A 184 -14.54 7.60 -13.66
N SER A 185 -14.64 6.29 -13.43
CA SER A 185 -15.68 5.69 -12.61
C SER A 185 -15.59 6.19 -11.17
N GLN A 186 -16.66 6.85 -10.70
CA GLN A 186 -16.81 7.23 -9.30
C GLN A 186 -16.82 6.00 -8.38
N THR A 187 -17.19 4.84 -8.94
CA THR A 187 -17.21 3.56 -8.24
C THR A 187 -15.81 3.05 -7.91
N TRP A 188 -14.78 3.34 -8.74
CA TRP A 188 -13.40 2.91 -8.42
C TRP A 188 -12.88 3.55 -7.12
N TYR A 189 -13.09 4.86 -6.96
CA TYR A 189 -12.81 5.56 -5.69
C TYR A 189 -13.71 5.07 -4.55
N GLY A 190 -14.97 4.73 -4.86
CA GLY A 190 -15.91 4.12 -3.91
C GLY A 190 -15.38 2.79 -3.34
N GLU A 191 -14.85 1.91 -4.20
CA GLU A 191 -14.26 0.63 -3.79
C GLU A 191 -12.92 0.82 -3.05
N LEU A 192 -12.06 1.76 -3.50
CA LEU A 192 -10.85 2.13 -2.75
C LEU A 192 -11.18 2.56 -1.32
N ARG A 193 -12.17 3.44 -1.15
CA ARG A 193 -12.67 3.86 0.15
C ARG A 193 -13.22 2.69 0.95
N ARG A 194 -14.01 1.82 0.31
CA ARG A 194 -14.69 0.69 0.93
C ARG A 194 -13.71 -0.32 1.49
N TYR A 195 -12.75 -0.78 0.69
CA TYR A 195 -11.74 -1.74 1.15
C TYR A 195 -10.81 -1.14 2.19
N LYS A 196 -10.41 0.13 2.05
CA LYS A 196 -9.69 0.86 3.09
C LYS A 196 -10.45 0.88 4.42
N ALA A 197 -11.75 1.15 4.40
CA ALA A 197 -12.56 1.21 5.62
C ALA A 197 -12.62 -0.16 6.31
N TRP A 198 -12.89 -1.24 5.56
CA TRP A 198 -12.91 -2.60 6.10
C TRP A 198 -11.54 -3.05 6.62
N ALA A 199 -10.48 -2.77 5.87
CA ALA A 199 -9.11 -3.05 6.28
C ALA A 199 -8.76 -2.36 7.61
N SER A 200 -9.13 -1.08 7.74
CA SER A 200 -8.93 -0.29 8.96
C SER A 200 -9.74 -0.84 10.15
N ALA A 201 -10.99 -1.23 9.92
CA ALA A 201 -11.87 -1.79 10.95
C ALA A 201 -11.31 -3.07 11.58
N TYR A 202 -10.65 -3.90 10.78
CA TYR A 202 -10.09 -5.19 11.20
C TYR A 202 -8.57 -5.16 11.44
N ASN A 203 -7.93 -3.98 11.39
CA ASN A 203 -6.49 -3.79 11.55
C ASN A 203 -5.63 -4.68 10.62
N ILE A 204 -6.07 -4.81 9.36
CA ILE A 204 -5.35 -5.51 8.28
C ILE A 204 -5.07 -4.52 7.14
N PRO A 205 -4.04 -4.76 6.31
CA PRO A 205 -3.85 -3.98 5.09
C PRO A 205 -4.88 -4.38 4.02
N TYR A 206 -4.90 -3.63 2.92
CA TYR A 206 -5.55 -4.08 1.68
C TYR A 206 -4.65 -3.92 0.46
N GLY A 207 -4.90 -4.72 -0.56
CA GLY A 207 -4.28 -4.65 -1.88
C GLY A 207 -5.29 -4.30 -2.98
N ILE A 208 -4.78 -3.93 -4.15
CA ILE A 208 -5.59 -3.66 -5.34
C ILE A 208 -4.89 -4.16 -6.60
N TYR A 209 -5.67 -4.68 -7.55
CA TYR A 209 -5.21 -4.89 -8.91
C TYR A 209 -5.32 -3.62 -9.74
N ARG A 210 -4.22 -3.25 -10.39
CA ARG A 210 -4.13 -2.13 -11.33
C ARG A 210 -4.39 -2.63 -12.73
N GLN A 211 -5.04 -1.80 -13.55
CA GLN A 211 -5.28 -2.13 -14.95
C GLN A 211 -4.01 -1.90 -15.77
N THR A 212 -3.39 -2.99 -16.22
CA THR A 212 -2.29 -2.99 -17.19
C THR A 212 -2.59 -3.92 -18.36
N PHE A 213 -3.87 -4.03 -18.70
CA PHE A 213 -4.37 -4.87 -19.76
C PHE A 213 -5.41 -4.15 -20.62
N HIS A 214 -5.62 -4.74 -21.79
CA HIS A 214 -6.79 -4.49 -22.62
C HIS A 214 -7.60 -5.77 -22.82
N ALA A 215 -8.91 -5.61 -22.97
CA ALA A 215 -9.83 -6.69 -23.30
C ALA A 215 -11.12 -6.14 -23.93
N VAL A 216 -11.82 -6.99 -24.66
CA VAL A 216 -13.16 -6.69 -25.18
C VAL A 216 -14.15 -7.61 -24.49
N GLU A 217 -15.13 -7.02 -23.81
CA GLU A 217 -16.27 -7.71 -23.24
C GLU A 217 -17.47 -7.49 -24.16
N GLU A 218 -17.85 -8.55 -24.86
CA GLU A 218 -18.98 -8.55 -25.79
C GLU A 218 -20.30 -8.32 -25.03
N PRO A 219 -21.26 -7.58 -25.61
CA PRO A 219 -22.58 -7.40 -25.00
C PRO A 219 -23.31 -8.75 -24.90
N ASP A 220 -23.90 -9.02 -23.73
CA ASP A 220 -24.81 -10.16 -23.54
C ASP A 220 -26.25 -9.66 -23.44
N PRO A 221 -27.00 -9.65 -24.56
CA PRO A 221 -28.39 -9.21 -24.57
C PRO A 221 -29.32 -10.15 -23.80
N THR A 222 -28.91 -11.39 -23.52
CA THR A 222 -29.71 -12.36 -22.77
C THR A 222 -29.80 -11.97 -21.30
N ASN A 223 -28.71 -11.43 -20.76
CA ASN A 223 -28.57 -11.04 -19.35
C ASN A 223 -28.56 -9.51 -19.14
N ASN A 224 -28.88 -8.73 -20.18
CA ASN A 224 -28.82 -7.25 -20.18
C ASN A 224 -27.46 -6.70 -19.74
N VAL A 225 -26.37 -7.38 -20.08
CA VAL A 225 -25.01 -6.90 -19.80
C VAL A 225 -24.54 -6.06 -20.99
N PRO A 226 -24.31 -4.74 -20.81
CA PRO A 226 -23.76 -3.93 -21.87
C PRO A 226 -22.31 -4.35 -22.16
N GLY A 227 -21.94 -4.35 -23.43
CA GLY A 227 -20.55 -4.58 -23.83
C GLY A 227 -19.67 -3.42 -23.39
N ARG A 228 -18.38 -3.68 -23.18
CA ARG A 228 -17.36 -2.66 -22.89
C ARG A 228 -16.00 -3.06 -23.40
N ILE A 229 -15.14 -2.07 -23.58
CA ILE A 229 -13.73 -2.28 -23.93
C ILE A 229 -12.89 -1.81 -22.76
N TYR A 230 -12.12 -2.72 -22.16
CA TYR A 230 -11.00 -2.37 -21.31
C TYR A 230 -9.88 -1.92 -22.23
N ARG A 231 -9.60 -0.62 -22.24
CA ARG A 231 -8.59 -0.02 -23.11
C ARG A 231 -7.26 0.08 -22.38
N ASP A 232 -6.18 0.23 -23.13
CA ASP A 232 -4.89 0.60 -22.53
C ASP A 232 -5.04 1.94 -21.79
N PRO A 233 -4.53 2.06 -20.55
CA PRO A 233 -4.47 3.33 -19.85
C PRO A 233 -3.48 4.27 -20.52
N SER A 234 -3.72 5.58 -20.45
CA SER A 234 -2.68 6.56 -20.73
C SER A 234 -1.63 6.60 -19.60
N ALA A 235 -0.49 7.24 -19.85
CA ALA A 235 0.54 7.44 -18.83
C ALA A 235 0.00 8.16 -17.57
N SER A 236 -0.84 9.19 -17.75
CA SER A 236 -1.44 9.92 -16.63
C SER A 236 -2.47 9.07 -15.85
N GLU A 237 -3.25 8.23 -16.56
CA GLU A 237 -4.22 7.32 -15.94
C GLU A 237 -3.53 6.20 -15.16
N MET A 238 -2.44 5.62 -15.69
CA MET A 238 -1.66 4.58 -15.01
C MET A 238 -1.00 5.11 -13.72
N ARG A 239 -0.52 6.36 -13.75
CA ARG A 239 -0.05 7.07 -12.54
C ARG A 239 -1.17 7.23 -11.53
N LEU A 240 -2.34 7.72 -11.95
CA LEU A 240 -3.49 7.88 -11.06
C LEU A 240 -3.97 6.54 -10.48
N ASN A 241 -3.99 5.46 -11.27
CA ASN A 241 -4.33 4.12 -10.80
C ASN A 241 -3.43 3.68 -9.63
N THR A 242 -2.16 4.09 -9.66
CA THR A 242 -1.16 3.77 -8.63
C THR A 242 -1.25 4.72 -7.45
N PHE A 243 -1.05 6.02 -7.66
CA PHE A 243 -0.92 6.97 -6.57
C PHE A 243 -2.26 7.35 -5.95
N GLY A 244 -3.36 7.24 -6.70
CA GLY A 244 -4.71 7.26 -6.15
C GLY A 244 -4.94 6.10 -5.18
N ALA A 245 -4.55 4.87 -5.53
CA ALA A 245 -4.65 3.75 -4.61
C ALA A 245 -3.78 3.94 -3.34
N LEU A 246 -2.57 4.46 -3.48
CA LEU A 246 -1.69 4.76 -2.35
C LEU A 246 -2.24 5.87 -1.44
N ALA A 247 -2.88 6.90 -2.00
CA ALA A 247 -3.57 7.94 -1.23
C ALA A 247 -4.72 7.36 -0.39
N PHE A 248 -5.35 6.29 -0.87
CA PHE A 248 -6.35 5.53 -0.12
C PHE A 248 -5.75 4.47 0.82
N ASN A 249 -4.43 4.44 0.99
CA ASN A 249 -3.69 3.56 1.90
C ASN A 249 -3.52 2.11 1.43
N ALA A 250 -3.61 1.83 0.12
CA ALA A 250 -3.28 0.50 -0.41
C ALA A 250 -1.84 0.13 -0.06
N LYS A 251 -1.61 -1.14 0.34
CA LYS A 251 -0.29 -1.66 0.73
C LYS A 251 0.29 -2.68 -0.24
N MET A 252 -0.53 -3.14 -1.18
CA MET A 252 -0.12 -4.03 -2.25
C MET A 252 -0.78 -3.61 -3.56
N LEU A 253 0.02 -3.49 -4.61
CA LEU A 253 -0.40 -3.13 -5.96
C LEU A 253 -0.04 -4.29 -6.89
N ILE A 254 -0.98 -4.77 -7.69
CA ILE A 254 -0.78 -5.93 -8.55
C ILE A 254 -1.19 -5.59 -9.98
N ASP A 255 -0.30 -5.69 -10.94
CA ASP A 255 -0.61 -5.44 -12.34
C ASP A 255 -1.31 -6.66 -12.95
N PHE A 256 -2.59 -6.49 -13.30
CA PHE A 256 -3.34 -7.43 -14.11
C PHE A 256 -3.33 -6.93 -15.56
N THR A 257 -2.58 -7.52 -16.47
CA THR A 257 -1.52 -8.54 -16.25
C THR A 257 -0.17 -7.98 -16.65
N TYR A 258 0.93 -8.61 -16.23
CA TYR A 258 2.27 -8.17 -16.57
C TYR A 258 2.67 -8.56 -17.98
N ASN A 259 2.85 -9.85 -18.29
CA ASN A 259 3.43 -10.34 -19.55
C ASN A 259 2.53 -11.31 -20.31
N SER A 260 1.22 -11.36 -20.01
CA SER A 260 0.27 -12.13 -20.82
C SER A 260 0.01 -11.44 -22.17
N GLY A 261 -0.64 -12.16 -23.09
CA GLY A 261 -1.08 -11.61 -24.38
C GLY A 261 -2.20 -10.57 -24.31
N ALA A 262 -2.64 -10.15 -23.13
CA ALA A 262 -3.56 -9.03 -22.93
C ALA A 262 -2.86 -7.79 -22.33
N SER A 263 -1.55 -7.87 -22.05
CA SER A 263 -0.81 -6.78 -21.39
C SER A 263 -0.74 -5.52 -22.24
N SER A 264 -0.85 -4.37 -21.58
CA SER A 264 -0.63 -3.03 -22.16
C SER A 264 0.85 -2.63 -22.17
N LEU A 265 1.74 -3.38 -21.53
CA LEU A 265 3.15 -3.00 -21.31
C LEU A 265 4.09 -3.47 -22.43
N PHE A 266 3.66 -4.45 -23.22
CA PHE A 266 4.50 -5.11 -24.20
C PHE A 266 3.84 -5.14 -25.57
N ASP A 267 4.66 -5.01 -26.61
CA ASP A 267 4.22 -5.07 -27.99
C ASP A 267 4.34 -6.50 -28.53
N ARG A 268 3.59 -6.75 -29.61
CA ARG A 268 3.77 -7.94 -30.45
C ARG A 268 4.95 -7.70 -31.41
N ASP A 269 5.55 -8.78 -31.89
CA ASP A 269 6.55 -8.68 -32.96
C ASP A 269 5.94 -8.24 -34.31
N GLU A 270 6.78 -8.08 -35.33
CA GLU A 270 6.36 -7.71 -36.69
C GLU A 270 5.41 -8.72 -37.34
N GLN A 271 5.37 -9.97 -36.83
CA GLN A 271 4.49 -11.05 -37.28
C GLN A 271 3.22 -11.18 -36.41
N GLY A 272 3.01 -10.24 -35.48
CA GLY A 272 1.86 -10.21 -34.58
C GLY A 272 1.88 -11.29 -33.50
N GLN A 273 3.03 -11.91 -33.22
CA GLN A 273 3.22 -12.91 -32.17
C GLN A 273 3.60 -12.27 -30.84
N TRP A 274 3.14 -12.91 -29.76
CA TRP A 274 3.49 -12.53 -28.38
C TRP A 274 4.81 -13.18 -27.96
N HIS A 275 5.70 -12.38 -27.36
CA HIS A 275 7.00 -12.81 -26.85
C HIS A 275 7.21 -12.44 -25.37
N GLY A 276 6.12 -12.42 -24.60
CA GLY A 276 6.12 -12.04 -23.19
C GLY A 276 6.65 -10.62 -22.95
N ASP A 277 7.65 -10.50 -22.10
CA ASP A 277 8.25 -9.25 -21.63
C ASP A 277 9.57 -8.88 -22.35
N THR A 278 9.71 -9.26 -23.62
CA THR A 278 10.93 -8.94 -24.42
C THR A 278 10.79 -7.66 -25.25
N LEU A 279 9.57 -7.28 -25.64
CA LEU A 279 9.29 -6.14 -26.50
C LEU A 279 8.58 -5.03 -25.69
N THR A 280 9.33 -4.26 -24.92
CA THR A 280 8.81 -3.17 -24.08
C THR A 280 8.29 -2.00 -24.93
N ASN A 281 7.18 -1.39 -24.52
CA ASN A 281 6.64 -0.19 -25.16
C ASN A 281 6.74 1.07 -24.27
N ALA A 282 6.10 2.16 -24.67
CA ALA A 282 6.12 3.41 -23.91
C ALA A 282 5.47 3.30 -22.52
N LEU A 283 4.39 2.51 -22.38
CA LEU A 283 3.74 2.29 -21.09
C LEU A 283 4.62 1.49 -20.13
N TYR A 284 5.41 0.53 -20.63
CA TYR A 284 6.42 -0.11 -19.79
C TYR A 284 7.41 0.89 -19.18
N ASN A 285 7.91 1.86 -19.97
CA ASN A 285 8.83 2.88 -19.46
C ASN A 285 8.16 3.81 -18.44
N GLU A 286 6.88 4.12 -18.61
CA GLU A 286 6.11 4.83 -17.59
C GLU A 286 5.96 3.99 -16.32
N MET A 287 5.71 2.68 -16.46
CA MET A 287 5.58 1.77 -15.31
C MET A 287 6.88 1.66 -14.50
N VAL A 288 8.05 1.69 -15.16
CA VAL A 288 9.36 1.75 -14.49
C VAL A 288 9.42 2.94 -13.51
N ASP A 289 9.10 4.15 -13.97
CA ASP A 289 9.10 5.35 -13.11
C ASP A 289 7.99 5.30 -12.04
N ILE A 290 6.79 4.84 -12.40
CA ILE A 290 5.66 4.69 -11.47
C ILE A 290 6.01 3.76 -10.31
N ASN A 291 6.54 2.58 -10.61
CA ASN A 291 6.88 1.57 -9.61
C ASN A 291 8.04 2.03 -8.73
N GLN A 292 9.08 2.67 -9.31
CA GLN A 292 10.17 3.24 -8.51
C GLN A 292 9.64 4.25 -7.48
N ARG A 293 8.73 5.14 -7.89
CA ARG A 293 8.10 6.12 -7.00
C ARG A 293 7.19 5.46 -5.97
N ALA A 294 6.40 4.47 -6.37
CA ALA A 294 5.54 3.72 -5.46
C ALA A 294 6.36 3.01 -4.37
N VAL A 295 7.47 2.36 -4.73
CA VAL A 295 8.39 1.73 -3.77
C VAL A 295 9.01 2.76 -2.83
N ASN A 296 9.41 3.93 -3.36
CA ASN A 296 9.97 5.01 -2.55
C ASN A 296 8.97 5.56 -1.53
N PHE A 297 7.73 5.87 -1.94
CA PHE A 297 6.65 6.21 -1.00
C PHE A 297 6.36 5.07 -0.03
N GLY A 298 6.40 3.84 -0.55
CA GLY A 298 6.15 2.60 0.16
C GLY A 298 6.98 2.44 1.43
N LYS A 299 8.23 2.94 1.43
CA LYS A 299 9.11 2.94 2.61
C LYS A 299 8.45 3.58 3.83
N ALA A 300 7.72 4.68 3.64
CA ALA A 300 6.97 5.33 4.71
C ALA A 300 5.53 4.80 4.79
N LEU A 301 4.86 4.61 3.65
CA LEU A 301 3.45 4.25 3.62
C LEU A 301 3.16 2.94 4.34
N VAL A 302 4.02 1.91 4.33
CA VAL A 302 3.75 0.68 5.10
C VAL A 302 3.68 0.88 6.62
N PHE A 303 4.24 1.99 7.13
CA PHE A 303 4.16 2.41 8.54
C PHE A 303 3.03 3.39 8.81
N LEU A 304 2.18 3.69 7.83
CA LEU A 304 1.13 4.68 7.95
C LEU A 304 -0.27 4.04 7.89
N LYS A 305 -1.22 4.61 8.62
CA LYS A 305 -2.65 4.32 8.57
C LYS A 305 -3.43 5.62 8.35
N PRO A 306 -4.61 5.59 7.74
CA PRO A 306 -5.41 6.80 7.56
C PRO A 306 -5.74 7.43 8.92
N VAL A 307 -5.89 8.76 8.95
CA VAL A 307 -6.49 9.41 10.14
C VAL A 307 -7.91 8.88 10.36
N TYR A 308 -8.38 8.90 11.61
CA TYR A 308 -9.64 8.29 11.99
C TYR A 308 -10.87 8.94 11.33
N GLU A 309 -11.75 8.11 10.78
CA GLU A 309 -13.09 8.49 10.30
C GLU A 309 -14.07 8.58 11.50
N MET A 310 -13.99 9.60 12.36
CA MET A 310 -14.82 9.71 13.58
C MET A 310 -15.44 11.10 13.84
N HIS A 311 -16.72 11.16 14.20
CA HIS A 311 -17.50 12.41 14.30
C HIS A 311 -17.31 13.22 15.62
N ASN A 312 -16.77 12.67 16.71
CA ASN A 312 -16.69 13.37 18.00
C ASN A 312 -15.48 12.96 18.87
N THR A 313 -14.87 13.92 19.57
CA THR A 313 -13.77 13.70 20.53
C THR A 313 -14.21 13.00 21.83
N ASN A 314 -15.51 12.96 22.12
CA ASN A 314 -16.09 12.28 23.29
C ASN A 314 -16.64 10.88 22.98
N THR A 315 -16.66 10.46 21.71
CA THR A 315 -17.03 9.09 21.38
C THR A 315 -15.81 8.20 21.59
N VAL A 316 -15.88 7.38 22.63
CA VAL A 316 -14.95 6.27 22.85
C VAL A 316 -15.32 5.21 21.80
N ASN A 317 -14.53 5.06 20.73
CA ASN A 317 -14.76 4.11 19.63
C ASN A 317 -16.10 4.28 18.85
N PRO A 318 -16.35 5.38 18.12
CA PRO A 318 -17.32 5.34 17.04
C PRO A 318 -16.74 4.42 15.94
N PRO A 319 -17.51 3.47 15.39
CA PRO A 319 -16.95 2.43 14.55
C PRO A 319 -16.37 3.05 13.26
N PRO A 320 -15.06 2.84 12.95
CA PRO A 320 -14.59 3.00 11.60
C PRO A 320 -15.17 1.84 10.79
N GLY A 321 -16.23 2.10 10.05
CA GLY A 321 -16.93 1.12 9.22
C GLY A 321 -18.34 1.59 8.86
N PRO A 322 -19.00 0.95 7.89
CA PRO A 322 -20.42 1.20 7.62
C PRO A 322 -21.26 0.74 8.83
N GLY A 323 -21.50 1.64 9.80
CA GLY A 323 -22.29 1.33 11.02
C GLY A 323 -22.61 2.47 12.01
N SER A 324 -22.44 3.75 11.64
CA SER A 324 -23.05 4.89 12.32
C SER A 324 -24.59 4.98 12.16
N ASP A 325 -25.31 4.76 13.26
CA ASP A 325 -26.76 4.99 13.38
C ASP A 325 -27.14 6.49 13.49
N ASP A 326 -26.18 7.41 13.34
CA ASP A 326 -26.45 8.84 13.41
C ASP A 326 -27.18 9.31 12.13
N GLN A 327 -28.42 9.78 12.29
CA GLN A 327 -29.26 10.28 11.20
C GLN A 327 -28.65 11.46 10.43
N TYR A 328 -27.69 12.19 11.02
CA TYR A 328 -26.96 13.26 10.35
C TYR A 328 -25.63 12.76 9.74
N PHE A 329 -25.18 11.54 10.11
CA PHE A 329 -23.95 10.89 9.67
C PHE A 329 -24.19 9.41 9.36
N PRO A 330 -24.97 9.07 8.31
CA PRO A 330 -25.16 7.68 7.95
C PRO A 330 -23.85 7.03 7.52
N ASN A 331 -23.79 5.72 7.74
CA ASN A 331 -22.72 4.79 7.36
C ASN A 331 -21.96 5.16 6.08
N GLY A 332 -20.61 5.17 6.14
CA GLY A 332 -19.76 5.06 4.96
C GLY A 332 -19.04 6.34 4.50
N TYR A 333 -19.11 7.45 5.23
CA TYR A 333 -18.41 8.68 4.83
C TYR A 333 -16.89 8.63 5.03
N CYS A 334 -16.17 9.28 4.12
CA CYS A 334 -14.72 9.41 4.16
C CYS A 334 -14.35 10.87 4.44
N THR A 335 -13.70 11.13 5.58
CA THR A 335 -13.17 12.47 5.93
C THR A 335 -11.65 12.48 5.97
N SER A 336 -10.97 11.34 6.08
CA SER A 336 -9.50 11.24 5.98
C SER A 336 -8.93 11.45 4.58
N VAL A 337 -9.80 11.62 3.57
CA VAL A 337 -9.44 11.98 2.19
C VAL A 337 -10.35 13.13 1.73
N MET A 338 -9.74 14.18 1.19
CA MET A 338 -10.40 15.33 0.60
C MET A 338 -10.16 15.35 -0.91
N PHE A 339 -11.24 15.40 -1.70
CA PHE A 339 -11.18 15.76 -3.12
C PHE A 339 -11.31 17.27 -3.23
N LEU A 340 -10.31 17.96 -3.74
CA LEU A 340 -10.49 19.28 -4.33
C LEU A 340 -11.04 19.08 -5.73
N ARG A 341 -12.26 19.56 -5.96
CA ARG A 341 -13.01 19.30 -7.18
C ARG A 341 -12.51 20.19 -8.31
N GLY A 342 -11.95 19.57 -9.33
CA GLY A 342 -11.64 20.15 -10.62
C GLY A 342 -12.92 20.62 -11.32
N LYS A 343 -12.74 21.05 -12.56
CA LYS A 343 -13.80 21.63 -13.37
C LYS A 343 -13.88 20.94 -14.73
N SER A 344 -15.10 20.80 -15.21
CA SER A 344 -15.42 20.29 -16.55
C SER A 344 -16.42 21.21 -17.24
N MET A 345 -16.43 21.18 -18.58
CA MET A 345 -17.44 21.88 -19.36
C MET A 345 -18.61 20.96 -19.68
N SER A 346 -19.84 21.43 -19.42
CA SER A 346 -21.07 20.80 -19.89
C SER A 346 -22.01 21.89 -20.41
N GLY A 347 -22.44 21.78 -21.67
CA GLY A 347 -23.33 22.76 -22.30
C GLY A 347 -22.80 24.20 -22.28
N SER A 348 -21.49 24.39 -22.52
CA SER A 348 -20.79 25.69 -22.43
C SER A 348 -20.74 26.33 -21.02
N VAL A 349 -21.14 25.59 -19.98
CA VAL A 349 -21.02 26.01 -18.58
C VAL A 349 -19.88 25.22 -17.92
N THR A 350 -19.03 25.92 -17.16
CA THR A 350 -18.01 25.29 -16.32
C THR A 350 -18.63 24.85 -15.00
N ASN A 351 -18.59 23.55 -14.72
CA ASN A 351 -19.12 22.93 -13.52
C ASN A 351 -17.99 22.27 -12.72
N PHE A 352 -18.21 22.05 -11.42
CA PHE A 352 -17.32 21.18 -10.66
C PHE A 352 -17.53 19.72 -11.04
N ASN A 353 -16.45 18.95 -11.13
CA ASN A 353 -16.52 17.51 -11.33
C ASN A 353 -17.36 16.86 -10.22
N PRO A 354 -18.17 15.83 -10.50
CA PRO A 354 -18.95 15.16 -9.47
C PRO A 354 -18.03 14.55 -8.40
N LEU A 355 -18.53 14.46 -7.16
CA LEU A 355 -17.82 13.75 -6.10
C LEU A 355 -17.90 12.24 -6.31
N PRO A 356 -16.91 11.48 -5.84
CA PRO A 356 -17.00 10.03 -5.84
C PRO A 356 -18.03 9.47 -4.89
N ASP A 357 -18.37 8.21 -5.11
CA ASP A 357 -19.35 7.50 -4.27
C ASP A 357 -18.90 7.52 -2.81
N SER A 358 -19.83 7.86 -1.92
CA SER A 358 -19.60 8.02 -0.47
C SER A 358 -18.72 9.21 -0.05
N PHE A 359 -18.46 10.16 -0.95
CA PHE A 359 -17.91 11.48 -0.63
C PHE A 359 -18.99 12.56 -0.74
N TYR A 360 -19.03 13.47 0.22
CA TYR A 360 -20.08 14.49 0.34
C TYR A 360 -19.49 15.89 0.39
N ASN A 361 -20.28 16.91 0.08
CA ASN A 361 -19.85 18.29 0.30
C ASN A 361 -19.78 18.58 1.81
N ASP A 362 -18.91 19.52 2.22
CA ASP A 362 -18.80 19.95 3.62
C ASP A 362 -20.15 20.46 4.16
N PRO A 363 -20.73 19.88 5.23
CA PRO A 363 -22.01 20.30 5.78
C PRO A 363 -21.97 21.69 6.45
N SER A 364 -20.81 22.11 6.99
CA SER A 364 -20.64 23.37 7.72
C SER A 364 -20.65 24.60 6.81
N SER A 365 -20.25 24.40 5.56
CA SER A 365 -20.20 25.44 4.52
C SER A 365 -21.57 25.96 4.07
N ALA A 366 -22.66 25.25 4.38
CA ALA A 366 -24.04 25.73 4.14
C ALA A 366 -24.45 26.84 5.12
N THR A 367 -23.74 27.02 6.24
CA THR A 367 -24.07 28.00 7.30
C THR A 367 -23.03 29.10 7.48
N ASN A 368 -21.83 28.93 6.91
CA ASN A 368 -20.75 29.91 6.99
C ASN A 368 -20.59 30.68 5.66
N SER A 369 -21.15 31.88 5.59
CA SER A 369 -21.13 32.75 4.40
C SER A 369 -19.72 33.16 3.92
N ASN A 370 -18.66 32.86 4.68
CA ASN A 370 -17.28 33.12 4.28
C ASN A 370 -16.64 31.94 3.50
N LEU A 371 -17.29 30.78 3.43
CA LEU A 371 -16.88 29.62 2.63
C LEU A 371 -17.74 29.56 1.36
N ILE A 372 -17.55 30.51 0.45
CA ILE A 372 -18.42 30.77 -0.72
C ILE A 372 -18.46 29.62 -1.76
N ASN A 373 -17.77 28.48 -1.54
CA ASN A 373 -17.83 27.38 -2.51
C ASN A 373 -17.68 25.98 -1.90
N SER A 374 -18.68 25.58 -1.11
CA SER A 374 -18.85 24.21 -0.59
C SER A 374 -18.77 23.11 -1.64
N SER A 375 -19.18 23.43 -2.87
CA SER A 375 -19.14 22.54 -4.03
C SER A 375 -17.74 22.35 -4.61
N ALA A 376 -16.72 23.04 -4.09
CA ALA A 376 -15.36 22.95 -4.63
C ALA A 376 -14.52 21.83 -4.00
N TYR A 377 -15.02 21.14 -2.98
CA TYR A 377 -14.28 20.06 -2.31
C TYR A 377 -15.21 19.06 -1.61
N SER A 378 -14.73 17.83 -1.40
CA SER A 378 -15.38 16.89 -0.50
C SER A 378 -15.12 17.28 0.95
N TRP A 379 -16.01 16.89 1.84
CA TRP A 379 -15.90 17.17 3.25
C TRP A 379 -14.62 16.58 3.84
N TRP A 380 -13.97 17.38 4.68
CA TRP A 380 -12.87 17.03 5.56
C TRP A 380 -13.07 17.80 6.87
N GLU A 381 -12.53 17.31 7.97
CA GLU A 381 -12.78 17.89 9.29
C GLU A 381 -11.57 18.70 9.78
N PHE A 382 -11.60 20.00 9.57
CA PHE A 382 -10.72 20.92 10.29
C PHE A 382 -11.15 21.03 11.77
N PRO A 383 -10.25 20.95 12.78
CA PRO A 383 -8.80 20.73 12.77
C PRO A 383 -8.40 19.26 13.02
N LYS A 384 -9.32 18.31 12.85
CA LYS A 384 -9.16 16.90 13.21
C LYS A 384 -8.21 16.17 12.26
N ASN A 385 -8.36 16.37 10.95
CA ASN A 385 -7.44 15.83 9.95
C ASN A 385 -6.05 16.45 10.10
N ASP A 386 -6.02 17.78 10.17
CA ASP A 386 -4.87 18.56 10.57
C ASP A 386 -5.32 19.96 11.05
N PRO A 387 -4.58 20.60 11.96
CA PRO A 387 -4.94 21.90 12.51
C PRO A 387 -4.41 23.10 11.70
N TYR A 388 -3.76 22.87 10.56
CA TYR A 388 -2.96 23.89 9.89
C TYR A 388 -3.50 24.31 8.52
N LEU A 389 -4.07 23.39 7.73
CA LEU A 389 -4.58 23.66 6.38
C LEU A 389 -5.80 24.58 6.48
N THR A 390 -5.73 25.73 5.80
CA THR A 390 -6.78 26.76 5.85
C THR A 390 -7.10 27.38 4.49
N GLY A 391 -6.57 26.83 3.40
CA GLY A 391 -6.89 27.29 2.06
C GLY A 391 -6.12 26.53 0.99
N TRP A 392 -6.67 26.53 -0.22
CA TRP A 392 -6.09 25.85 -1.37
C TRP A 392 -6.50 26.51 -2.69
N SER A 393 -5.70 26.29 -3.72
CA SER A 393 -6.06 26.63 -5.10
C SER A 393 -5.33 25.72 -6.07
N MET A 394 -5.91 25.48 -7.24
CA MET A 394 -5.32 24.68 -8.29
C MET A 394 -5.46 25.37 -9.65
N THR A 395 -4.47 25.20 -10.50
CA THR A 395 -4.47 25.67 -11.89
C THR A 395 -3.90 24.56 -12.76
N ASN A 396 -4.54 24.30 -13.90
CA ASN A 396 -3.96 23.46 -14.93
C ASN A 396 -2.79 24.21 -15.56
N LYS A 397 -1.58 23.85 -15.12
CA LYS A 397 -0.35 24.58 -15.46
C LYS A 397 0.11 24.25 -16.87
N ALA A 398 -0.08 23.01 -17.30
CA ALA A 398 0.19 22.61 -18.67
C ALA A 398 -0.73 23.33 -19.66
N GLY A 399 -2.02 23.47 -19.30
CA GLY A 399 -3.04 24.13 -20.13
C GLY A 399 -3.42 23.33 -21.39
N VAL A 400 -2.87 22.12 -21.57
CA VAL A 400 -3.08 21.29 -22.77
C VAL A 400 -4.32 20.41 -22.65
N MET A 401 -4.48 19.72 -21.52
CA MET A 401 -5.60 18.82 -21.28
C MET A 401 -6.77 19.51 -20.56
N ASN A 402 -7.95 18.89 -20.57
CA ASN A 402 -9.18 19.38 -19.93
C ASN A 402 -9.54 20.84 -20.28
N ASN A 403 -9.26 21.27 -21.52
CA ASN A 403 -9.52 22.64 -22.01
C ASN A 403 -8.89 23.74 -21.12
N GLY A 404 -7.75 23.46 -20.48
CA GLY A 404 -7.09 24.37 -19.55
C GLY A 404 -7.81 24.53 -18.20
N LEU A 405 -8.88 23.79 -17.95
CA LEU A 405 -9.55 23.75 -16.66
C LEU A 405 -8.75 22.86 -15.68
N PRO A 406 -8.72 23.21 -14.38
CA PRO A 406 -8.13 22.34 -13.36
C PRO A 406 -8.88 21.01 -13.29
N GLY A 407 -8.15 19.92 -13.10
CA GLY A 407 -8.72 18.62 -12.73
C GLY A 407 -8.75 18.43 -11.22
N ASP A 408 -9.22 17.28 -10.78
CA ASP A 408 -9.32 16.97 -9.35
C ASP A 408 -7.94 16.87 -8.69
N VAL A 409 -7.89 17.12 -7.37
CA VAL A 409 -6.72 16.86 -6.52
C VAL A 409 -7.17 16.08 -5.30
N ILE A 410 -6.45 15.02 -4.95
CA ILE A 410 -6.72 14.21 -3.77
C ILE A 410 -5.74 14.62 -2.67
N ILE A 411 -6.23 14.93 -1.48
CA ILE A 411 -5.42 15.14 -0.28
C ILE A 411 -5.81 14.07 0.73
N SER A 412 -4.85 13.30 1.21
CA SER A 412 -5.08 12.23 2.18
C SER A 412 -4.21 12.43 3.41
N TRP A 413 -4.73 12.11 4.58
CA TRP A 413 -4.04 12.27 5.86
C TRP A 413 -3.80 10.93 6.52
N PHE A 414 -2.63 10.80 7.14
CA PHE A 414 -2.20 9.57 7.79
C PHE A 414 -1.56 9.83 9.15
N HIS A 415 -1.67 8.84 10.03
CA HIS A 415 -0.87 8.70 11.25
C HIS A 415 0.08 7.52 11.11
N PRO A 416 1.16 7.47 11.92
CA PRO A 416 1.88 6.24 12.19
C PRO A 416 0.93 5.09 12.54
N LEU A 417 1.22 3.90 12.00
CA LEU A 417 0.46 2.68 12.26
C LEU A 417 0.46 2.36 13.76
N ASP A 418 1.62 2.55 14.39
CA ASP A 418 1.85 2.52 15.83
C ASP A 418 2.76 3.70 16.23
N GLU A 419 2.54 4.26 17.42
CA GLU A 419 3.30 5.39 17.95
C GLU A 419 4.79 5.05 18.12
N ILE A 420 5.18 3.79 18.27
CA ILE A 420 6.61 3.42 18.32
C ILE A 420 7.38 3.86 17.06
N TYR A 421 6.68 4.08 15.94
CA TYR A 421 7.29 4.45 14.67
C TYR A 421 7.60 5.94 14.53
N ASP A 422 6.96 6.82 15.31
CA ASP A 422 7.26 8.27 15.27
C ASP A 422 8.39 8.70 16.21
N GLY A 423 8.91 7.76 17.02
CA GLY A 423 10.05 7.96 17.90
C GLY A 423 9.65 8.22 19.36
N THR A 424 10.53 7.87 20.29
CA THR A 424 10.22 7.71 21.73
C THR A 424 9.64 8.93 22.44
N ASN A 425 9.76 10.13 21.87
CA ASN A 425 9.32 11.40 22.48
C ASN A 425 8.28 12.14 21.64
N TYR A 426 7.72 11.49 20.64
CA TYR A 426 6.73 12.06 19.73
C TYR A 426 5.44 11.25 19.82
N THR A 427 4.34 11.87 19.42
CA THR A 427 3.04 11.22 19.35
C THR A 427 2.18 11.90 18.30
N ASN A 428 1.29 11.15 17.66
CA ASN A 428 0.25 11.66 16.76
C ASN A 428 0.80 12.49 15.60
N GLU A 429 1.94 12.10 15.03
CA GLU A 429 2.45 12.73 13.82
C GLU A 429 1.43 12.62 12.67
N VAL A 430 1.30 13.69 11.87
CA VAL A 430 0.38 13.73 10.73
C VAL A 430 1.17 13.85 9.43
N TYR A 431 0.91 12.91 8.52
CA TYR A 431 1.45 12.89 7.17
C TYR A 431 0.34 13.23 6.18
N MET A 432 0.70 13.94 5.11
CA MET A 432 -0.19 14.33 4.03
C MET A 432 0.34 13.79 2.70
N MET A 433 -0.53 13.12 1.94
CA MET A 433 -0.27 12.79 0.54
C MET A 433 -1.16 13.65 -0.35
N VAL A 434 -0.57 14.28 -1.36
CA VAL A 434 -1.30 15.07 -2.36
C VAL A 434 -1.10 14.42 -3.72
N VAL A 435 -2.19 14.11 -4.42
CA VAL A 435 -2.19 13.50 -5.76
C VAL A 435 -2.87 14.44 -6.73
N ASN A 436 -2.23 14.69 -7.87
CA ASN A 436 -2.89 15.35 -8.99
C ASN A 436 -3.76 14.31 -9.73
N ALA A 437 -5.08 14.42 -9.63
CA ALA A 437 -6.01 13.50 -10.29
C ALA A 437 -6.51 14.00 -11.65
N LEU A 438 -5.89 15.04 -12.22
CA LEU A 438 -6.08 15.38 -13.63
C LEU A 438 -5.41 14.31 -14.51
N THR A 439 -6.21 13.62 -15.32
CA THR A 439 -5.76 12.67 -16.33
C THR A 439 -6.50 12.90 -17.63
N ALA A 440 -5.97 12.33 -18.71
CA ALA A 440 -6.61 12.32 -20.01
C ALA A 440 -6.32 10.99 -20.73
N THR A 441 -7.26 10.52 -21.53
CA THR A 441 -7.16 9.22 -22.23
C THR A 441 -6.03 9.15 -23.26
N ASN A 442 -5.53 10.30 -23.69
CA ASN A 442 -4.42 10.44 -24.64
C ASN A 442 -3.30 11.36 -24.11
N GLY A 443 -3.34 11.70 -22.81
CA GLY A 443 -2.39 12.64 -22.22
C GLY A 443 -1.20 11.95 -21.57
N THR A 444 -0.01 12.51 -21.79
CA THR A 444 1.15 12.20 -20.95
C THR A 444 0.93 12.75 -19.54
N ALA A 445 1.75 12.30 -18.59
CA ALA A 445 1.74 12.88 -17.25
C ALA A 445 1.99 14.40 -17.29
N ALA A 446 2.92 14.87 -18.13
CA ALA A 446 3.25 16.29 -18.25
C ALA A 446 2.09 17.13 -18.84
N ASP A 447 1.33 16.59 -19.79
CA ASP A 447 0.18 17.30 -20.40
C ASP A 447 -0.94 17.59 -19.40
N CYS A 448 -0.96 16.84 -18.29
CA CYS A 448 -1.94 16.94 -17.22
C CYS A 448 -1.38 17.64 -15.97
N MET A 449 -0.26 18.37 -16.08
CA MET A 449 0.37 19.03 -14.94
C MET A 449 -0.51 20.11 -14.32
N GLN A 450 -0.64 20.09 -13.00
CA GLN A 450 -1.32 21.12 -12.21
C GLN A 450 -0.35 21.80 -11.23
N GLU A 451 -0.52 23.12 -11.06
CA GLU A 451 0.04 23.87 -9.94
C GLU A 451 -0.98 23.83 -8.80
N ILE A 452 -0.58 23.25 -7.66
CA ILE A 452 -1.42 23.06 -6.47
C ILE A 452 -0.82 23.88 -5.35
N LYS A 453 -1.60 24.80 -4.79
CA LYS A 453 -1.19 25.63 -3.65
C LYS A 453 -1.98 25.25 -2.42
N LEU A 454 -1.28 24.98 -1.33
CA LEU A 454 -1.86 24.71 -0.01
C LEU A 454 -1.39 25.80 0.97
N THR A 455 -2.34 26.38 1.69
CA THR A 455 -2.09 27.50 2.60
C THR A 455 -2.34 27.09 4.04
N PHE A 456 -1.34 27.29 4.88
CA PHE A 456 -1.31 26.85 6.27
C PHE A 456 -1.24 28.02 7.25
N SER A 457 -1.98 27.92 8.35
CA SER A 457 -1.99 28.91 9.44
C SER A 457 -1.44 28.32 10.73
N GLY A 458 -1.08 29.16 11.71
CA GLY A 458 -0.65 28.71 13.04
C GLY A 458 0.73 28.03 13.12
N LEU A 459 1.46 27.90 12.00
CA LEU A 459 2.80 27.32 11.98
C LEU A 459 3.84 28.25 12.62
N THR A 460 4.62 27.72 13.56
CA THR A 460 5.69 28.45 14.27
C THR A 460 6.95 27.58 14.37
N GLY A 461 8.11 28.21 14.63
CA GLY A 461 9.37 27.50 14.84
C GLY A 461 9.75 26.58 13.68
N ALA A 462 10.17 25.35 13.98
CA ALA A 462 10.57 24.37 12.97
C ALA A 462 9.44 23.98 12.01
N MET A 463 8.18 24.03 12.44
CA MET A 463 7.00 23.67 11.64
C MET A 463 6.72 24.65 10.49
N THR A 464 7.45 25.76 10.37
CA THR A 464 7.45 26.55 9.12
C THR A 464 8.18 25.85 7.98
N ASN A 465 8.68 24.63 8.21
CA ASN A 465 9.26 23.75 7.21
C ASN A 465 8.47 22.45 7.14
N LEU A 466 8.46 21.84 5.96
CA LEU A 466 7.95 20.49 5.72
C LEU A 466 9.12 19.53 5.54
N ILE A 467 8.97 18.30 6.04
CA ILE A 467 9.81 17.17 5.64
C ILE A 467 9.05 16.45 4.53
N MET A 468 9.61 16.43 3.33
CA MET A 468 8.93 15.93 2.12
C MET A 468 9.78 14.85 1.47
N LEU A 469 9.14 13.74 1.10
CA LEU A 469 9.80 12.67 0.38
C LEU A 469 9.96 13.04 -1.09
N ASP A 470 11.19 12.89 -1.60
CA ASP A 470 11.47 12.95 -3.03
C ASP A 470 11.08 11.60 -3.66
N PRO A 471 10.07 11.57 -4.54
CA PRO A 471 9.55 10.32 -5.08
C PRO A 471 10.55 9.59 -5.99
N VAL A 472 11.51 10.30 -6.59
CA VAL A 472 12.49 9.70 -7.50
C VAL A 472 13.62 9.04 -6.72
N THR A 473 14.12 9.72 -5.70
CA THR A 473 15.30 9.25 -4.94
C THR A 473 14.94 8.44 -3.68
N GLY A 474 13.70 8.56 -3.20
CA GLY A 474 13.27 7.99 -1.93
C GLY A 474 13.97 8.60 -0.73
N GLN A 475 14.57 9.78 -0.87
CA GLN A 475 15.17 10.54 0.23
C GLN A 475 14.23 11.69 0.61
N TRP A 476 14.19 12.06 1.89
CA TRP A 476 13.44 13.24 2.30
C TRP A 476 14.29 14.51 2.25
N LYS A 477 13.63 15.64 2.07
CA LYS A 477 14.23 16.98 2.10
C LYS A 477 13.41 17.88 3.03
N THR A 478 14.09 18.78 3.72
CA THR A 478 13.44 19.84 4.50
C THR A 478 13.16 21.04 3.58
N ASN A 479 11.90 21.42 3.45
CA ASN A 479 11.44 22.47 2.56
C ASN A 479 10.83 23.61 3.38
N GLY A 480 11.44 24.79 3.30
CA GLY A 480 10.93 25.99 3.97
C GLY A 480 9.67 26.51 3.27
N LEU A 481 8.62 26.79 4.04
CA LEU A 481 7.39 27.37 3.50
C LEU A 481 7.51 28.90 3.42
N PRO A 482 7.35 29.51 2.23
CA PRO A 482 7.30 30.95 2.11
C PRO A 482 6.11 31.57 2.85
N VAL A 483 6.29 32.81 3.32
CA VAL A 483 5.24 33.63 3.92
C VAL A 483 4.25 34.05 2.83
N PHE A 484 2.95 33.84 3.04
CA PHE A 484 1.88 34.29 2.15
C PHE A 484 0.75 34.91 2.97
N SER A 485 0.54 36.23 2.87
CA SER A 485 -0.51 36.96 3.59
C SER A 485 -0.66 36.55 5.07
N THR A 486 0.43 36.66 5.84
CA THR A 486 0.59 36.22 7.26
C THR A 486 0.55 34.70 7.51
N LYS A 487 0.19 33.90 6.51
CA LYS A 487 0.19 32.44 6.52
C LYS A 487 1.47 31.88 5.90
N ARG A 488 1.52 30.57 5.72
CA ARG A 488 2.57 29.83 5.00
C ARG A 488 1.96 29.13 3.80
N GLN A 489 2.66 29.06 2.68
CA GLN A 489 2.14 28.42 1.47
C GLN A 489 3.11 27.39 0.94
N LEU A 490 2.59 26.22 0.60
CA LEU A 490 3.26 25.22 -0.22
C LEU A 490 2.74 25.35 -1.66
N THR A 491 3.64 25.34 -2.63
CA THR A 491 3.31 25.26 -4.06
C THR A 491 3.90 23.97 -4.61
N LEU A 492 3.08 23.18 -5.30
CA LEU A 492 3.45 21.91 -5.89
C LEU A 492 3.14 21.94 -7.39
N ASP A 493 4.14 21.62 -8.21
CA ASP A 493 3.94 21.34 -9.63
C ASP A 493 3.95 19.82 -9.80
N LEU A 494 2.76 19.23 -9.96
CA LEU A 494 2.60 17.78 -10.07
C LEU A 494 2.09 17.42 -11.46
N ASN A 495 2.75 16.48 -12.13
CA ASN A 495 2.23 15.87 -13.35
C ASN A 495 0.90 15.13 -13.08
N GLY A 496 0.14 14.83 -14.13
CA GLY A 496 -1.10 14.05 -14.01
C GLY A 496 -0.84 12.68 -13.40
N GLY A 497 -1.63 12.34 -12.40
CA GLY A 497 -1.50 11.14 -11.59
C GLY A 497 -0.36 11.16 -10.57
N ASP A 498 0.62 12.06 -10.64
CA ASP A 498 1.75 12.10 -9.71
C ASP A 498 1.32 12.55 -8.30
N ALA A 499 2.18 12.22 -7.32
CA ALA A 499 1.94 12.53 -5.92
C ALA A 499 3.16 13.08 -5.20
N VAL A 500 2.91 13.60 -4.00
CA VAL A 500 3.92 13.96 -3.00
C VAL A 500 3.46 13.51 -1.62
N LEU A 501 4.40 13.06 -0.78
CA LEU A 501 4.17 12.69 0.61
C LEU A 501 5.04 13.56 1.52
N PHE A 502 4.44 14.21 2.52
CA PHE A 502 5.18 15.07 3.44
C PHE A 502 4.54 15.10 4.83
N LYS A 503 5.26 15.69 5.79
CA LYS A 503 4.72 16.10 7.10
C LYS A 503 5.32 17.44 7.53
N PHE A 504 4.74 18.06 8.55
CA PHE A 504 5.36 19.22 9.20
C PHE A 504 6.62 18.81 9.96
N ASN A 505 7.63 19.69 10.00
CA ASN A 505 8.83 19.45 10.78
C ASN A 505 8.57 19.73 12.27
N THR A 506 8.03 18.74 12.97
CA THR A 506 7.83 18.73 14.43
C THR A 506 9.11 18.35 15.20
N GLY A 507 10.15 17.93 14.49
CA GLY A 507 11.37 17.33 15.04
C GLY A 507 11.32 15.80 15.11
N ALA A 508 10.16 15.17 14.98
CA ALA A 508 10.04 13.72 14.93
C ALA A 508 10.70 13.14 13.66
N PRO A 509 11.30 11.94 13.71
CA PRO A 509 11.77 11.23 12.52
C PRO A 509 10.65 11.06 11.48
N PHE A 510 11.04 10.98 10.21
CA PHE A 510 10.12 10.60 9.15
C PHE A 510 10.01 9.07 9.15
N VAL A 511 8.80 8.53 9.36
CA VAL A 511 8.59 7.08 9.51
C VAL A 511 9.11 6.32 8.29
N GLY A 512 9.73 5.15 8.52
CA GLY A 512 10.39 4.38 7.46
C GLY A 512 11.75 4.91 7.00
N HIS A 513 12.20 6.07 7.50
CA HIS A 513 13.48 6.70 7.14
C HIS A 513 14.38 6.92 8.36
N VAL A 514 14.53 5.90 9.19
CA VAL A 514 15.45 5.92 10.35
C VAL A 514 16.82 5.41 9.90
N PRO A 515 17.89 6.22 9.97
CA PRO A 515 19.22 5.79 9.55
C PRO A 515 19.74 4.62 10.40
N PRO A 516 20.18 3.52 9.77
CA PRO A 516 20.72 2.38 10.50
C PRO A 516 22.09 2.70 11.11
N SER A 517 22.28 2.34 12.38
CA SER A 517 23.62 2.28 13.00
C SER A 517 24.32 0.97 12.65
N ALA A 518 25.62 0.89 12.94
CA ALA A 518 26.33 -0.38 12.97
C ALA A 518 25.60 -1.41 13.86
N VAL A 519 25.58 -2.66 13.42
CA VAL A 519 24.86 -3.76 14.07
C VAL A 519 25.81 -4.63 14.87
N ARG A 520 25.35 -5.09 16.03
CA ARG A 520 25.97 -6.20 16.76
C ARG A 520 25.16 -7.47 16.56
N LEU A 521 25.84 -8.52 16.10
CA LEU A 521 25.27 -9.86 15.95
C LEU A 521 25.72 -10.78 17.07
N THR A 522 24.83 -11.63 17.52
CA THR A 522 25.15 -12.69 18.48
C THR A 522 24.36 -13.94 18.10
N ALA A 523 25.03 -15.10 18.05
CA ALA A 523 24.33 -16.36 17.90
C ALA A 523 23.50 -16.62 19.18
N THR A 524 22.24 -16.97 19.02
CA THR A 524 21.34 -17.30 20.13
C THR A 524 20.62 -18.61 19.86
N THR A 525 19.92 -19.12 20.86
CA THR A 525 18.99 -20.25 20.71
C THR A 525 17.63 -19.80 21.24
N GLN A 526 16.58 -19.98 20.46
CA GLN A 526 15.21 -19.67 20.85
C GLN A 526 14.39 -20.95 20.75
N ALA A 527 13.86 -21.42 21.88
CA ALA A 527 13.10 -22.67 21.98
C ALA A 527 13.82 -23.91 21.39
N GLY A 528 15.16 -23.94 21.46
CA GLY A 528 15.99 -25.03 20.91
C GLY A 528 16.39 -24.86 19.44
N THR A 529 15.87 -23.84 18.75
CA THR A 529 16.24 -23.52 17.37
C THR A 529 17.37 -22.49 17.34
N PRO A 530 18.42 -22.67 16.53
CA PRO A 530 19.44 -21.65 16.31
C PRO A 530 18.81 -20.35 15.79
N GLY A 531 19.20 -19.23 16.39
CA GLY A 531 18.77 -17.90 15.98
C GLY A 531 19.92 -16.91 15.92
N ILE A 532 19.70 -15.79 15.26
CA ILE A 532 20.61 -14.66 15.18
C ILE A 532 19.96 -13.51 15.93
N SER A 533 20.59 -13.11 17.02
CA SER A 533 20.24 -11.90 17.77
C SER A 533 20.88 -10.70 17.09
N VAL A 534 20.06 -9.73 16.71
CA VAL A 534 20.42 -8.49 16.03
C VAL A 534 20.20 -7.32 16.98
N GLN A 535 21.24 -6.54 17.23
CA GLN A 535 21.19 -5.28 17.99
C GLN A 535 21.61 -4.12 17.09
N GLY A 536 20.68 -3.22 16.81
CA GLY A 536 20.88 -2.04 15.96
C GLY A 536 19.99 -0.88 16.39
N THR A 537 19.85 0.12 15.51
CA THR A 537 18.90 1.23 15.67
C THR A 537 17.47 0.73 15.58
N VAL A 538 16.67 0.96 16.62
CA VAL A 538 15.23 0.71 16.59
C VAL A 538 14.59 1.59 15.54
N GLY A 539 13.75 1.01 14.69
CA GLY A 539 13.07 1.68 13.60
C GLY A 539 13.84 1.72 12.28
N ALA A 540 15.07 1.23 12.24
CA ALA A 540 15.87 1.18 11.02
C ALA A 540 15.71 -0.16 10.29
N HIS A 541 15.91 -0.10 8.97
CA HIS A 541 15.95 -1.28 8.12
C HIS A 541 17.36 -1.82 7.98
N TYR A 542 17.43 -3.15 7.94
CA TYR A 542 18.64 -3.91 7.80
C TYR A 542 18.44 -5.04 6.81
N GLN A 543 19.52 -5.52 6.22
CA GLN A 543 19.53 -6.69 5.38
C GLN A 543 20.43 -7.75 6.02
N LEU A 544 19.84 -8.89 6.37
CA LEU A 544 20.57 -10.08 6.80
C LEU A 544 21.08 -10.81 5.55
N GLN A 545 22.38 -11.05 5.51
CA GLN A 545 23.05 -11.71 4.41
C GLN A 545 23.85 -12.91 4.93
N THR A 546 24.02 -13.90 4.07
CA THR A 546 24.80 -15.12 4.35
C THR A 546 25.85 -15.38 3.28
N THR A 547 26.92 -16.08 3.65
CA THR A 547 27.91 -16.65 2.73
C THR A 547 28.42 -17.98 3.28
N SER A 548 28.86 -18.88 2.39
CA SER A 548 29.51 -20.14 2.77
C SER A 548 31.01 -19.99 3.05
N ALA A 549 31.62 -18.85 2.71
CA ALA A 549 33.05 -18.59 2.91
C ALA A 549 33.36 -17.12 3.20
N LEU A 550 34.03 -16.84 4.33
CA LEU A 550 34.43 -15.47 4.74
C LEU A 550 35.40 -14.79 3.78
N LEU A 551 36.15 -15.54 2.96
CA LEU A 551 37.13 -14.99 2.03
C LEU A 551 36.50 -14.43 0.74
N GLY A 552 35.22 -14.69 0.48
CA GLY A 552 34.49 -14.14 -0.67
C GLY A 552 33.83 -12.81 -0.32
N VAL A 553 34.58 -11.71 -0.38
CA VAL A 553 34.13 -10.37 0.04
C VAL A 553 32.84 -9.90 -0.67
N ASN A 554 32.54 -10.48 -1.85
CA ASN A 554 31.41 -10.11 -2.70
C ASN A 554 30.35 -11.21 -2.89
N ASN A 555 30.51 -12.39 -2.27
CA ASN A 555 29.60 -13.54 -2.46
C ASN A 555 28.57 -13.63 -1.34
N TRP A 556 28.04 -12.49 -0.91
CA TRP A 556 27.00 -12.43 0.12
C TRP A 556 25.63 -12.49 -0.55
N THR A 557 24.81 -13.43 -0.12
CA THR A 557 23.43 -13.57 -0.58
C THR A 557 22.49 -13.04 0.49
N THR A 558 21.52 -12.22 0.09
CA THR A 558 20.46 -11.77 1.00
C THR A 558 19.62 -12.95 1.48
N VAL A 559 19.49 -13.07 2.80
CA VAL A 559 18.60 -14.02 3.46
C VAL A 559 17.22 -13.39 3.60
N THR A 560 17.16 -12.20 4.20
CA THR A 560 15.93 -11.41 4.36
C THR A 560 16.28 -9.96 4.67
N ASN A 561 15.35 -9.05 4.38
CA ASN A 561 15.34 -7.74 5.01
C ASN A 561 14.71 -7.85 6.41
N LEU A 562 15.10 -6.95 7.31
CA LEU A 562 14.67 -6.89 8.70
C LEU A 562 14.34 -5.44 9.04
N TYR A 563 13.15 -5.20 9.58
CA TYR A 563 12.89 -4.01 10.37
C TYR A 563 13.19 -4.31 11.84
N LEU A 564 13.80 -3.38 12.58
CA LEU A 564 14.09 -3.56 14.01
C LEU A 564 13.04 -2.85 14.87
N PRO A 565 11.92 -3.50 15.25
CA PRO A 565 10.94 -2.89 16.16
C PRO A 565 11.49 -2.77 17.59
N THR A 566 12.47 -3.60 17.93
CA THR A 566 13.16 -3.61 19.21
C THR A 566 14.65 -3.89 19.00
N SER A 567 15.47 -3.47 19.96
CA SER A 567 16.88 -3.83 20.04
C SER A 567 17.10 -4.38 21.45
N THR A 568 17.20 -5.69 21.66
CA THR A 568 17.52 -6.79 20.72
C THR A 568 16.33 -7.35 19.93
N TYR A 569 16.55 -7.75 18.67
CA TYR A 569 15.63 -8.53 17.82
C TYR A 569 16.20 -9.93 17.52
N VAL A 570 15.39 -10.98 17.45
CA VAL A 570 15.87 -12.36 17.17
C VAL A 570 15.27 -12.87 15.88
N PHE A 571 16.12 -13.22 14.92
CA PHE A 571 15.76 -13.90 13.69
C PHE A 571 16.08 -15.39 13.80
N THR A 572 15.08 -16.26 13.70
CA THR A 572 15.28 -17.72 13.62
C THR A 572 15.38 -18.13 12.15
N ASN A 573 16.59 -18.48 11.70
CA ASN A 573 16.77 -19.07 10.38
C ASN A 573 16.34 -20.55 10.44
N MET A 574 15.57 -21.01 9.46
CA MET A 574 15.30 -22.44 9.24
C MET A 574 16.25 -22.89 8.13
N PRO A 575 17.42 -23.48 8.43
CA PRO A 575 18.37 -23.85 7.38
C PRO A 575 17.76 -24.93 6.50
N SER A 576 18.02 -24.85 5.19
CA SER A 576 17.94 -26.04 4.35
C SER A 576 18.94 -27.08 4.86
N VAL A 577 18.56 -28.35 4.83
CA VAL A 577 19.15 -29.45 5.62
C VAL A 577 20.62 -29.79 5.28
N ASN A 578 21.33 -28.99 4.46
CA ASN A 578 22.62 -29.38 3.86
C ASN A 578 23.76 -28.32 3.87
N THR A 579 23.71 -27.22 4.63
CA THR A 579 24.85 -26.27 4.69
C THR A 579 25.73 -26.51 5.92
N THR A 580 26.96 -26.97 5.70
CA THR A 580 27.93 -27.33 6.77
C THR A 580 28.63 -26.13 7.41
N ASN A 581 28.60 -24.95 6.79
CA ASN A 581 29.04 -23.67 7.37
C ASN A 581 28.27 -22.50 6.75
N SER A 582 27.78 -21.56 7.57
CA SER A 582 27.18 -20.31 7.10
C SER A 582 27.64 -19.16 7.98
N TYR A 583 28.14 -18.11 7.33
CA TYR A 583 28.54 -16.87 7.98
C TYR A 583 27.49 -15.81 7.72
N TYR A 584 27.14 -15.04 8.74
CA TYR A 584 26.11 -14.02 8.64
C TYR A 584 26.70 -12.63 8.84
N ARG A 585 26.17 -11.67 8.09
CA ARG A 585 26.34 -10.25 8.37
C ARG A 585 24.99 -9.55 8.25
N VAL A 586 24.88 -8.41 8.90
CA VAL A 586 23.73 -7.52 8.78
C VAL A 586 24.24 -6.17 8.36
N VAL A 587 23.69 -5.64 7.28
CA VAL A 587 24.03 -4.33 6.74
C VAL A 587 22.82 -3.41 6.88
N GLY A 588 23.06 -2.16 7.28
CA GLY A 588 22.00 -1.15 7.29
C GLY A 588 21.59 -0.81 5.86
N ILE A 589 20.29 -0.67 5.61
CA ILE A 589 19.76 -0.23 4.32
C ILE A 589 18.98 1.09 4.46
N PRO A 590 19.06 2.01 3.48
CA PRO A 590 18.45 3.34 3.56
C PRO A 590 16.93 3.40 3.39
#